data_AF-A0A4Y4DQP6-F1
#
_entry.id   AF-A0A4Y4DQP6-F1
#
_cell.length_a   1.000
_cell.length_b   1.000
_cell.length_c   1.000
_cell.angle_alpha   90.00
_cell.angle_beta   90.00
_cell.angle_gamma   90.00
#
_symmetry.space_group_name_H-M   'P 1'
#
loop_
_entity.id
_entity.type
_entity.pdbx_description
1 polymer ?
#
loop_
_entity_poly.entity_id
_entity_poly.type
_entity_poly.pdbx_seq_one_letter_code
_entity_poly.pdbx_strand_id
1 'polypeptide(L)'
;MRKLLIRAAALFTAGAMMLTGCGTIPGSEDSQRPFTVNWATSLTNIDPAFVCGGDDNSFASNFYARLVQLDTDTQEDGTVVASTELDRVKPDLATGWTVSEDGKNYTFKLREGAKFANGNPLDAEAVRYSIMRNLTIGACGALALQIGITDPPLIKDVVVVDPTTVRLELSRAYPSILVTMAQSRGSIYDPQEIKKHGEDKQGVPNQWLASHTASSSGPYVLDTYVPNNHAILKRNPNYYGPAPLEETVRINFITSVPTLMLQARRGQADVTLGLPPYVVAQLAGEECCKVATAPALSPVTVSMNNAEGDSSNAKLREALTRSVPYDQIIKEVAHGYADSYYGPFPPGVSGYNEKLSAPRPMDLDKARNLVKESGIKNPTLDLMINPAAPSVSTLATILKAAWEEIGVTVNIDSQTPTSFATRFNTGKYESALLFEGAGSVAAYEFRKKMTCDSSFNNQHICIDGTMPLLEKLGQIPNPKDQQPLIDELTQKWVDNSSTVVLYRARFTAVLNKDVNHFKYSSSLRVSEWGS
;
A
#
# COMPACT_ATOMS: atom_id res chain seq x y z
N MET A 1 0.81 30.86 53.38
CA MET A 1 -0.48 31.45 53.81
C MET A 1 -1.62 30.63 53.24
N ARG A 2 -2.53 30.16 54.12
CA ARG A 2 -3.94 29.73 53.93
C ARG A 2 -4.31 29.02 52.61
N LYS A 3 -4.54 27.69 52.56
CA LYS A 3 -5.73 26.94 53.05
C LYS A 3 -7.05 27.71 52.92
N LEU A 4 -7.99 27.21 52.11
CA LEU A 4 -9.40 27.09 52.52
C LEU A 4 -10.10 25.96 51.74
N LEU A 5 -10.59 24.98 52.50
CA LEU A 5 -11.62 24.01 52.13
C LEU A 5 -12.99 24.67 52.19
N ILE A 6 -13.95 24.25 51.35
CA ILE A 6 -15.35 24.06 51.76
C ILE A 6 -15.89 22.76 51.14
N ARG A 7 -16.40 21.89 52.01
CA ARG A 7 -17.26 20.72 51.75
C ARG A 7 -18.72 21.12 52.05
N ALA A 8 -19.69 20.56 51.33
CA ALA A 8 -21.02 20.07 51.80
C ALA A 8 -21.86 19.74 50.53
N ALA A 9 -22.29 18.52 50.24
CA ALA A 9 -23.19 17.57 50.93
C ALA A 9 -24.63 17.58 50.34
N ALA A 10 -24.93 16.45 49.70
CA ALA A 10 -26.20 15.76 49.42
C ALA A 10 -27.56 16.43 49.69
N LEU A 11 -28.49 16.21 48.74
CA LEU A 11 -29.88 15.87 49.07
C LEU A 11 -30.47 14.89 48.04
N PHE A 12 -30.80 13.71 48.57
CA PHE A 12 -31.69 12.71 47.98
C PHE A 12 -33.09 13.30 47.79
N THR A 13 -33.75 13.01 46.68
CA THR A 13 -35.21 12.80 46.68
C THR A 13 -35.53 11.71 45.64
N ALA A 14 -35.82 10.52 46.16
CA ALA A 14 -36.51 9.47 45.44
C ALA A 14 -38.00 9.85 45.37
N GLY A 15 -38.56 9.84 44.17
CA GLY A 15 -39.99 9.99 43.93
C GLY A 15 -40.38 9.13 42.74
N ALA A 16 -40.65 7.85 43.01
CA ALA A 16 -41.24 6.94 42.04
C ALA A 16 -42.74 7.27 41.90
N MET A 17 -43.18 7.59 40.68
CA MET A 17 -44.56 7.36 40.25
C MET A 17 -44.52 6.62 38.92
N MET A 18 -44.89 5.34 38.98
CA MET A 18 -45.28 4.54 37.83
C MET A 18 -46.65 5.05 37.35
N LEU A 19 -46.74 5.44 36.08
CA LEU A 19 -47.99 5.42 35.34
C LEU A 19 -47.75 4.68 34.03
N THR A 20 -48.33 3.50 33.97
CA THR A 20 -48.49 2.61 32.83
C THR A 20 -49.26 3.32 31.72
N GLY A 21 -48.59 3.62 30.61
CA GLY A 21 -49.20 3.99 29.34
C GLY A 21 -48.69 3.07 28.24
N CYS A 22 -49.50 2.08 27.85
CA CYS A 22 -49.30 1.32 26.61
C CYS A 22 -49.46 2.28 25.43
N GLY A 23 -48.36 2.87 24.97
CA GLY A 23 -48.26 3.53 23.69
C GLY A 23 -47.49 2.62 22.74
N THR A 24 -48.20 1.96 21.84
CA THR A 24 -47.61 1.33 20.65
C THR A 24 -46.81 2.39 19.89
N ILE A 25 -45.48 2.32 19.98
CA ILE A 25 -44.59 3.04 19.09
C ILE A 25 -44.83 2.46 17.69
N PRO A 26 -45.23 3.27 16.69
CA PRO A 26 -45.27 2.81 15.31
C PRO A 26 -43.88 2.31 14.96
N GLY A 27 -43.79 1.07 14.49
CA GLY A 27 -42.53 0.47 14.06
C GLY A 27 -41.82 1.45 13.15
N SER A 28 -40.65 1.92 13.60
CA SER A 28 -39.71 2.55 12.71
C SER A 28 -39.38 1.52 11.64
N GLU A 29 -39.65 1.89 10.40
CA GLU A 29 -39.15 1.27 9.20
C GLU A 29 -37.72 0.75 9.42
N ASP A 30 -37.48 -0.44 8.89
CA ASP A 30 -36.24 -1.18 8.87
C ASP A 30 -35.04 -0.24 8.61
N SER A 31 -34.45 0.34 9.67
CA SER A 31 -33.22 1.11 9.52
C SER A 31 -32.10 0.09 9.38
N GLN A 32 -32.00 -0.51 8.20
CA GLN A 32 -30.88 -1.35 7.85
C GLN A 32 -29.61 -0.58 8.20
N ARG A 33 -28.81 -1.16 9.10
CA ARG A 33 -27.52 -0.59 9.48
C ARG A 33 -26.72 -0.27 8.21
N PRO A 34 -25.95 0.82 8.16
CA PRO A 34 -25.11 1.11 7.00
C PRO A 34 -24.16 -0.07 6.72
N PHE A 35 -23.75 -0.22 5.46
CA PHE A 35 -22.70 -1.16 5.11
C PHE A 35 -21.46 -0.87 5.96
N THR A 36 -21.04 -1.85 6.75
CA THR A 36 -20.10 -1.66 7.84
C THR A 36 -18.80 -2.39 7.55
N VAL A 37 -17.72 -1.63 7.45
CA VAL A 37 -16.35 -2.13 7.31
C VAL A 37 -15.64 -2.00 8.65
N ASN A 38 -15.09 -3.09 9.16
CA ASN A 38 -14.14 -3.09 10.25
C ASN A 38 -12.73 -3.15 9.70
N TRP A 39 -11.86 -2.23 10.10
CA TRP A 39 -10.50 -2.15 9.57
C TRP A 39 -9.48 -2.06 10.72
N ALA A 40 -8.56 -3.02 10.76
CA ALA A 40 -7.45 -3.09 11.70
C ALA A 40 -6.33 -2.10 11.35
N THR A 41 -6.61 -0.80 11.41
CA THR A 41 -5.62 0.24 11.13
C THR A 41 -5.82 1.48 12.01
N SER A 42 -4.79 2.31 12.08
CA SER A 42 -4.81 3.65 12.66
C SER A 42 -4.32 4.63 11.62
N LEU A 43 -5.22 5.49 11.15
CA LEU A 43 -4.88 6.52 10.17
C LEU A 43 -4.18 7.69 10.87
N THR A 44 -3.13 8.20 10.22
CA THR A 44 -2.32 9.30 10.74
C THR A 44 -2.69 10.63 10.10
N ASN A 45 -3.07 10.61 8.83
CA ASN A 45 -3.46 11.76 8.02
C ASN A 45 -4.25 11.23 6.80
N ILE A 46 -5.12 12.03 6.19
CA ILE A 46 -5.95 11.61 5.04
C ILE A 46 -5.73 12.48 3.79
N ASP A 47 -4.65 13.28 3.77
CA ASP A 47 -4.17 14.05 2.62
C ASP A 47 -3.20 13.22 1.77
N PRO A 48 -3.58 12.75 0.57
CA PRO A 48 -2.72 11.98 -0.33
C PRO A 48 -1.42 12.68 -0.71
N ALA A 49 -1.34 14.02 -0.62
CA ALA A 49 -0.10 14.74 -0.92
C ALA A 49 0.98 14.56 0.14
N PHE A 50 0.58 14.21 1.37
CA PHE A 50 1.48 14.09 2.50
C PHE A 50 1.72 12.63 2.93
N VAL A 51 0.69 11.78 2.87
CA VAL A 51 0.74 10.43 3.44
C VAL A 51 1.64 9.46 2.67
N CYS A 52 2.39 8.66 3.42
CA CYS A 52 3.20 7.57 2.88
C CYS A 52 2.50 6.21 3.03
N GLY A 53 1.69 6.05 4.09
CA GLY A 53 1.08 4.79 4.49
C GLY A 53 0.07 4.26 3.46
N GLY A 54 0.09 2.95 3.23
CA GLY A 54 -0.83 2.30 2.29
C GLY A 54 -2.29 2.41 2.72
N ASP A 55 -2.57 2.29 4.03
CA ASP A 55 -3.92 2.40 4.59
C ASP A 55 -4.45 3.83 4.51
N ASP A 56 -3.65 4.84 4.86
CA ASP A 56 -4.00 6.26 4.71
C ASP A 56 -4.35 6.58 3.25
N ASN A 57 -3.52 6.13 2.32
CA ASN A 57 -3.75 6.29 0.88
C ASN A 57 -5.01 5.56 0.41
N SER A 58 -5.28 4.36 0.92
CA SER A 58 -6.46 3.57 0.56
C SER A 58 -7.74 4.19 1.09
N PHE A 59 -7.74 4.69 2.33
CA PHE A 59 -8.87 5.44 2.87
C PHE A 59 -9.15 6.70 2.03
N ALA A 60 -8.12 7.52 1.79
CA ALA A 60 -8.24 8.76 1.02
C ALA A 60 -8.72 8.53 -0.43
N SER A 61 -8.37 7.38 -1.02
CA SER A 61 -8.72 7.00 -2.38
C SER A 61 -10.23 6.90 -2.66
N ASN A 62 -11.06 6.84 -1.62
CA ASN A 62 -12.52 6.80 -1.74
C ASN A 62 -13.14 8.18 -2.00
N PHE A 63 -12.37 9.27 -1.81
CA PHE A 63 -12.86 10.64 -1.89
C PHE A 63 -12.40 11.40 -3.13
N TYR A 64 -11.38 10.91 -3.84
CA TYR A 64 -10.75 11.64 -4.93
C TYR A 64 -10.75 10.87 -6.24
N ALA A 65 -11.11 11.57 -7.31
CA ALA A 65 -10.93 11.14 -8.70
C ALA A 65 -9.46 11.25 -9.12
N ARG A 66 -9.11 10.53 -10.18
CA ARG A 66 -7.82 10.65 -10.89
C ARG A 66 -8.07 10.92 -12.37
N LEU A 67 -7.03 11.33 -13.09
CA LEU A 67 -7.09 11.45 -14.55
C LEU A 67 -7.45 10.10 -15.21
N VAL A 68 -6.82 9.04 -14.74
CA VAL A 68 -6.96 7.68 -15.28
C VAL A 68 -7.12 6.69 -14.13
N GLN A 69 -7.52 5.47 -14.45
CA GLN A 69 -7.61 4.37 -13.48
C GLN A 69 -7.03 3.09 -14.05
N LEU A 70 -6.62 2.19 -13.17
CA LEU A 70 -6.14 0.87 -13.58
C LEU A 70 -7.31 0.02 -14.07
N ASP A 71 -7.06 -0.77 -15.10
CA ASP A 71 -7.97 -1.84 -15.46
C ASP A 71 -7.92 -2.96 -14.41
N THR A 72 -8.79 -3.96 -14.53
CA THR A 72 -8.93 -5.00 -13.51
C THR A 72 -9.02 -6.40 -14.11
N ASP A 73 -8.41 -7.36 -13.45
CA ASP A 73 -8.44 -8.78 -13.79
C ASP A 73 -9.29 -9.54 -12.78
N THR A 74 -10.08 -10.52 -13.24
CA THR A 74 -10.81 -11.43 -12.36
C THR A 74 -9.98 -12.69 -12.16
N GLN A 75 -9.69 -13.01 -10.90
CA GLN A 75 -8.93 -14.19 -10.49
C GLN A 75 -9.81 -15.44 -10.53
N GLU A 76 -9.21 -16.63 -10.46
CA GLU A 76 -9.94 -17.92 -10.48
C GLU A 76 -10.97 -18.06 -9.35
N ASP A 77 -10.71 -17.44 -8.19
CA ASP A 77 -11.63 -17.42 -7.04
C ASP A 77 -12.75 -16.35 -7.15
N GLY A 78 -12.85 -15.68 -8.31
CA GLY A 78 -13.83 -14.62 -8.58
C GLY A 78 -13.42 -13.24 -8.03
N THR A 79 -12.30 -13.15 -7.30
CA THR A 79 -11.82 -11.86 -6.80
C THR A 79 -11.33 -10.99 -7.95
N VAL A 80 -11.75 -9.73 -7.97
CA VAL A 80 -11.26 -8.76 -8.95
C VAL A 80 -10.06 -8.01 -8.38
N VAL A 81 -9.00 -7.83 -9.16
CA VAL A 81 -7.72 -7.19 -8.77
C VAL A 81 -7.34 -6.14 -9.80
N ALA A 82 -6.80 -5.00 -9.36
CA ALA A 82 -6.30 -3.95 -10.26
C ALA A 82 -5.02 -4.40 -10.99
N SER A 83 -4.99 -4.25 -12.30
CA SER A 83 -3.82 -4.56 -13.14
C SER A 83 -2.76 -3.49 -12.98
N THR A 84 -1.51 -3.90 -12.79
CA THR A 84 -0.35 -2.99 -12.78
C THR A 84 0.38 -2.96 -14.12
N GLU A 85 -0.15 -3.61 -15.14
CA GLU A 85 0.43 -3.59 -16.49
C GLU A 85 0.30 -2.21 -17.13
N LEU A 86 1.35 -1.78 -17.81
CA LEU A 86 1.48 -0.43 -18.35
C LEU A 86 0.48 -0.13 -19.48
N ASP A 87 -0.01 -1.14 -20.19
CA ASP A 87 -1.03 -1.05 -21.24
C ASP A 87 -2.47 -1.26 -20.70
N ARG A 88 -2.62 -1.55 -19.40
CA ARG A 88 -3.91 -1.78 -18.72
C ARG A 88 -4.34 -0.56 -17.89
N VAL A 89 -4.26 0.62 -18.50
CA VAL A 89 -4.78 1.87 -17.96
C VAL A 89 -5.99 2.33 -18.77
N LYS A 90 -7.07 2.76 -18.10
CA LYS A 90 -8.32 3.18 -18.74
C LYS A 90 -8.78 4.57 -18.27
N PRO A 91 -9.68 5.22 -19.03
CA PRO A 91 -10.30 6.49 -18.67
C PRO A 91 -10.91 6.53 -17.26
N ASP A 92 -10.81 7.69 -16.60
CA ASP A 92 -11.54 8.07 -15.38
C ASP A 92 -12.12 9.49 -15.54
N LEU A 93 -11.49 10.51 -14.93
CA LEU A 93 -11.84 11.92 -15.22
C LEU A 93 -11.43 12.30 -16.64
N ALA A 94 -10.27 11.86 -17.10
CA ALA A 94 -9.90 11.98 -18.50
C ALA A 94 -10.64 10.91 -19.31
N THR A 95 -11.35 11.33 -20.34
CA THR A 95 -12.05 10.47 -21.30
C THR A 95 -11.09 9.81 -22.30
N GLY A 96 -9.90 10.38 -22.47
CA GLY A 96 -8.81 9.84 -23.27
C GLY A 96 -7.56 10.72 -23.22
N TRP A 97 -6.47 10.26 -23.81
CA TRP A 97 -5.21 11.00 -23.89
C TRP A 97 -4.40 10.66 -25.14
N THR A 98 -3.45 11.53 -25.48
CA THR A 98 -2.45 11.32 -26.53
C THR A 98 -1.05 11.49 -25.95
N VAL A 99 -0.07 10.74 -26.46
CA VAL A 99 1.34 10.82 -26.07
C VAL A 99 2.17 11.34 -27.25
N SER A 100 3.10 12.27 -27.02
CA SER A 100 4.03 12.72 -28.07
C SER A 100 4.99 11.60 -28.50
N GLU A 101 5.54 11.70 -29.72
CA GLU A 101 6.46 10.70 -30.27
C GLU A 101 7.69 10.47 -29.38
N ASP A 102 8.18 11.51 -28.72
CA ASP A 102 9.32 11.44 -27.79
C ASP A 102 8.95 10.93 -26.39
N GLY A 103 7.67 10.63 -26.14
CA GLY A 103 7.16 10.10 -24.87
C GLY A 103 7.16 11.08 -23.70
N LYS A 104 7.38 12.38 -23.95
CA LYS A 104 7.54 13.41 -22.90
C LYS A 104 6.29 14.22 -22.62
N ASN A 105 5.29 14.20 -23.49
CA ASN A 105 4.07 14.99 -23.33
C ASN A 105 2.84 14.09 -23.37
N TYR A 106 2.00 14.21 -22.34
CA TYR A 106 0.72 13.49 -22.24
C TYR A 106 -0.41 14.51 -22.19
N THR A 107 -1.23 14.57 -23.23
CA THR A 107 -2.37 15.50 -23.32
C THR A 107 -3.65 14.75 -23.01
N PHE A 108 -4.35 15.14 -21.95
CA PHE A 108 -5.59 14.53 -21.48
C PHE A 108 -6.80 15.37 -21.85
N LYS A 109 -7.88 14.71 -22.29
CA LYS A 109 -9.20 15.31 -22.48
C LYS A 109 -10.08 14.97 -21.29
N LEU A 110 -10.48 15.97 -20.53
CA LEU A 110 -11.29 15.83 -19.32
C LEU A 110 -12.77 15.73 -19.66
N ARG A 111 -13.52 15.09 -18.78
CA ARG A 111 -14.98 15.02 -18.87
C ARG A 111 -15.60 16.40 -18.71
N GLU A 112 -16.45 16.79 -19.66
CA GLU A 112 -17.18 18.06 -19.59
C GLU A 112 -18.16 18.07 -18.42
N GLY A 113 -18.26 19.21 -17.73
CA GLY A 113 -19.24 19.43 -16.67
C GLY A 113 -18.99 18.66 -15.38
N ALA A 114 -17.84 17.99 -15.22
CA ALA A 114 -17.47 17.34 -13.98
C ALA A 114 -17.36 18.36 -12.83
N LYS A 115 -17.78 17.95 -11.63
CA LYS A 115 -17.83 18.82 -10.44
C LYS A 115 -17.29 18.12 -9.21
N PHE A 116 -16.73 18.91 -8.31
CA PHE A 116 -16.50 18.50 -6.93
C PHE A 116 -17.82 18.40 -6.17
N ALA A 117 -17.81 17.76 -5.00
CA ALA A 117 -18.98 17.57 -4.14
C ALA A 117 -19.69 18.88 -3.77
N ASN A 118 -18.94 19.96 -3.56
CA ASN A 118 -19.49 21.31 -3.29
C ASN A 118 -19.99 22.06 -4.55
N GLY A 119 -19.92 21.45 -5.74
CA GLY A 119 -20.37 22.04 -7.00
C GLY A 119 -19.31 22.84 -7.76
N ASN A 120 -18.10 23.02 -7.21
CA ASN A 120 -17.01 23.67 -7.93
C ASN A 120 -16.61 22.87 -9.18
N PRO A 121 -16.14 23.54 -10.26
CA PRO A 121 -15.67 22.84 -11.46
C PRO A 121 -14.50 21.91 -11.19
N LEU A 122 -14.59 20.66 -11.67
CA LEU A 122 -13.47 19.71 -11.71
C LEU A 122 -12.84 19.75 -13.10
N ASP A 123 -11.92 20.70 -13.29
CA ASP A 123 -11.40 21.11 -14.61
C ASP A 123 -9.87 21.00 -14.71
N ALA A 124 -9.31 21.49 -15.82
CA ALA A 124 -7.86 21.46 -16.08
C ALA A 124 -7.04 22.27 -15.06
N GLU A 125 -7.57 23.36 -14.51
CA GLU A 125 -6.90 24.13 -13.46
C GLU A 125 -6.86 23.36 -12.15
N ALA A 126 -7.93 22.64 -11.80
CA ALA A 126 -7.92 21.74 -10.65
C ALA A 126 -6.88 20.61 -10.79
N VAL A 127 -6.75 20.02 -11.98
CA VAL A 127 -5.70 19.02 -12.27
C VAL A 127 -4.31 19.62 -12.08
N ARG A 128 -4.05 20.77 -12.73
CA ARG A 128 -2.76 21.47 -12.64
C ARG A 128 -2.41 21.77 -11.19
N TYR A 129 -3.32 22.40 -10.47
CA TYR A 129 -3.12 22.73 -9.06
C TYR A 129 -2.79 21.49 -8.23
N SER A 130 -3.52 20.40 -8.42
CA SER A 130 -3.37 19.18 -7.61
C SER A 130 -2.00 18.50 -7.80
N ILE A 131 -1.55 18.39 -9.04
CA ILE A 131 -0.24 17.81 -9.34
C ILE A 131 0.87 18.74 -8.84
N MET A 132 0.79 20.03 -9.12
CA MET A 132 1.79 21.00 -8.70
C MET A 132 1.86 21.14 -7.17
N ARG A 133 0.72 21.07 -6.49
CA ARG A 133 0.62 21.05 -5.02
C ARG A 133 1.45 19.92 -4.42
N ASN A 134 1.31 18.70 -4.93
CA ASN A 134 2.11 17.57 -4.48
C ASN A 134 3.60 17.92 -4.56
N LEU A 135 4.05 18.43 -5.71
CA LEU A 135 5.45 18.80 -5.95
C LEU A 135 5.93 19.92 -5.01
N THR A 136 5.10 20.93 -4.75
CA THR A 136 5.40 22.03 -3.82
C THR A 136 5.55 21.54 -2.39
N ILE A 137 4.67 20.63 -1.94
CA ILE A 137 4.77 20.05 -0.59
C ILE A 137 6.02 19.19 -0.46
N GLY A 138 6.41 18.47 -1.52
CA GLY A 138 7.68 17.71 -1.53
C GLY A 138 7.70 16.53 -0.56
N ALA A 139 6.53 16.06 -0.10
CA ALA A 139 6.38 14.90 0.78
C ALA A 139 6.14 13.61 -0.04
N CYS A 140 5.51 12.59 0.56
CA CYS A 140 5.31 11.28 -0.09
C CYS A 140 4.46 11.32 -1.36
N GLY A 141 3.58 12.32 -1.52
CA GLY A 141 2.88 12.59 -2.78
C GLY A 141 3.84 12.92 -3.92
N ALA A 142 4.74 13.89 -3.70
CA ALA A 142 5.78 14.28 -4.65
C ALA A 142 6.73 13.12 -4.96
N LEU A 143 7.15 12.39 -3.93
CA LEU A 143 8.11 11.31 -4.05
C LEU A 143 7.69 10.27 -5.10
N ALA A 144 6.41 9.90 -5.09
CA ALA A 144 5.88 8.93 -6.04
C ALA A 144 5.70 9.54 -7.43
N LEU A 145 5.20 10.78 -7.54
CA LEU A 145 5.04 11.47 -8.82
C LEU A 145 6.38 11.73 -9.52
N GLN A 146 7.46 11.91 -8.75
CA GLN A 146 8.80 12.21 -9.26
C GLN A 146 9.70 10.98 -9.39
N ILE A 147 9.23 9.77 -9.05
CA ILE A 147 9.99 8.50 -9.09
C ILE A 147 11.27 8.52 -8.24
N GLY A 148 11.17 9.09 -7.05
CA GLY A 148 12.32 9.57 -6.29
C GLY A 148 12.57 11.05 -6.58
N ILE A 149 13.06 11.84 -5.63
CA ILE A 149 13.39 13.24 -5.92
C ILE A 149 14.57 13.24 -6.92
N THR A 150 14.29 13.42 -8.21
CA THR A 150 15.28 13.42 -9.29
C THR A 150 15.71 14.83 -9.65
N ASP A 151 16.94 14.94 -10.18
CA ASP A 151 17.46 16.17 -10.78
C ASP A 151 17.90 15.87 -12.24
N PRO A 152 17.27 16.49 -13.27
CA PRO A 152 16.08 17.34 -13.15
C PRO A 152 14.83 16.54 -12.70
N PRO A 153 13.80 17.19 -12.16
CA PRO A 153 12.53 16.55 -11.83
C PRO A 153 11.92 15.83 -13.06
N LEU A 154 11.30 14.67 -12.85
CA LEU A 154 10.54 13.95 -13.88
C LEU A 154 9.38 14.80 -14.42
N ILE A 155 8.45 15.23 -13.57
CA ILE A 155 7.36 16.12 -13.98
C ILE A 155 7.89 17.56 -13.94
N LYS A 156 7.88 18.23 -15.09
CA LYS A 156 8.34 19.62 -15.26
C LYS A 156 7.21 20.61 -15.03
N ASP A 157 6.08 20.39 -15.69
CA ASP A 157 4.92 21.27 -15.64
C ASP A 157 3.63 20.52 -15.98
N VAL A 158 2.52 21.15 -15.64
CA VAL A 158 1.17 20.77 -16.05
C VAL A 158 0.54 21.99 -16.71
N VAL A 159 0.40 21.94 -18.03
CA VAL A 159 -0.09 23.06 -18.84
C VAL A 159 -1.59 22.93 -19.05
N VAL A 160 -2.33 23.97 -18.67
CA VAL A 160 -3.75 24.11 -19.01
C VAL A 160 -3.83 24.63 -20.44
N VAL A 161 -4.34 23.78 -21.35
CA VAL A 161 -4.54 24.15 -22.76
C VAL A 161 -5.88 24.86 -22.93
N ASP A 162 -6.91 24.30 -22.30
CA ASP A 162 -8.27 24.85 -22.18
C ASP A 162 -8.94 24.23 -20.93
N PRO A 163 -10.15 24.66 -20.52
CA PRO A 163 -10.79 24.14 -19.30
C PRO A 163 -10.94 22.63 -19.23
N THR A 164 -10.96 21.95 -20.37
CA THR A 164 -11.15 20.49 -20.47
C THR A 164 -9.94 19.78 -21.05
N THR A 165 -8.81 20.46 -21.22
CA THR A 165 -7.61 19.90 -21.82
C THR A 165 -6.39 20.31 -21.02
N VAL A 166 -5.66 19.31 -20.53
CA VAL A 166 -4.45 19.50 -19.74
C VAL A 166 -3.31 18.67 -20.30
N ARG A 167 -2.11 19.22 -20.34
CA ARG A 167 -0.90 18.54 -20.82
C ARG A 167 0.11 18.40 -19.70
N LEU A 168 0.51 17.17 -19.41
CA LEU A 168 1.60 16.85 -18.50
C LEU A 168 2.92 16.82 -19.29
N GLU A 169 3.91 17.57 -18.82
CA GLU A 169 5.23 17.66 -19.46
C GLU A 169 6.31 17.00 -18.60
N LEU A 170 7.04 16.06 -19.18
CA LEU A 170 8.08 15.28 -18.52
C LEU A 170 9.49 15.69 -19.00
N SER A 171 10.49 15.52 -18.13
CA SER A 171 11.89 15.75 -18.48
C SER A 171 12.49 14.69 -19.39
N ARG A 172 11.95 13.47 -19.32
CA ARG A 172 12.31 12.30 -20.12
C ARG A 172 11.09 11.43 -20.36
N ALA A 173 11.17 10.54 -21.35
CA ALA A 173 10.14 9.53 -21.56
C ALA A 173 9.98 8.69 -20.29
N TYR A 174 8.73 8.47 -19.88
CA TYR A 174 8.40 7.61 -18.74
C TYR A 174 7.00 7.01 -18.91
N PRO A 175 6.87 5.89 -19.65
CA PRO A 175 5.57 5.25 -19.96
C PRO A 175 4.72 4.94 -18.73
N SER A 176 5.36 4.65 -17.60
CA SER A 176 4.67 4.28 -16.36
C SER A 176 4.01 5.44 -15.63
N ILE A 177 4.12 6.67 -16.13
CA ILE A 177 3.47 7.84 -15.52
C ILE A 177 1.95 7.65 -15.38
N LEU A 178 1.32 6.95 -16.33
CA LEU A 178 -0.11 6.67 -16.30
C LEU A 178 -0.51 5.78 -15.12
N VAL A 179 0.29 4.75 -14.83
CA VAL A 179 0.08 3.88 -13.65
C VAL A 179 0.28 4.66 -12.36
N THR A 180 1.27 5.57 -12.31
CA THR A 180 1.47 6.46 -11.15
C THR A 180 0.26 7.39 -10.95
N MET A 181 -0.26 7.99 -12.03
CA MET A 181 -1.42 8.89 -11.99
C MET A 181 -2.73 8.17 -11.67
N ALA A 182 -2.82 6.86 -11.87
CA ALA A 182 -3.98 6.06 -11.50
C ALA A 182 -4.11 5.79 -9.98
N GLN A 183 -3.06 6.07 -9.20
CA GLN A 183 -3.00 5.80 -7.77
C GLN A 183 -3.43 7.01 -6.92
N SER A 184 -3.43 6.88 -5.59
CA SER A 184 -3.79 7.96 -4.65
C SER A 184 -2.99 9.26 -4.85
N ARG A 185 -1.74 9.19 -5.30
CA ARG A 185 -0.92 10.39 -5.54
C ARG A 185 -1.37 11.21 -6.76
N GLY A 186 -2.14 10.61 -7.67
CA GLY A 186 -2.79 11.30 -8.79
C GLY A 186 -4.15 11.90 -8.43
N SER A 187 -4.50 11.98 -7.14
CA SER A 187 -5.77 12.55 -6.67
C SER A 187 -5.91 14.02 -7.07
N ILE A 188 -7.13 14.40 -7.48
CA ILE A 188 -7.47 15.76 -7.88
C ILE A 188 -8.31 16.42 -6.78
N TYR A 189 -7.81 17.54 -6.26
CA TYR A 189 -8.36 18.33 -5.16
C TYR A 189 -9.07 19.58 -5.64
N ASP A 190 -10.03 20.09 -4.86
CA ASP A 190 -10.60 21.42 -5.07
C ASP A 190 -9.61 22.50 -4.61
N PRO A 191 -9.03 23.30 -5.53
CA PRO A 191 -8.07 24.33 -5.17
C PRO A 191 -8.68 25.43 -4.30
N GLN A 192 -9.97 25.73 -4.47
CA GLN A 192 -10.63 26.78 -3.71
C GLN A 192 -10.84 26.33 -2.26
N GLU A 193 -11.19 25.06 -2.05
CA GLU A 193 -11.37 24.53 -0.70
C GLU A 193 -10.05 24.46 0.05
N ILE A 194 -8.97 23.97 -0.58
CA ILE A 194 -7.65 23.92 0.08
C ILE A 194 -7.19 25.32 0.51
N LYS A 195 -7.32 26.32 -0.37
CA LYS A 195 -6.89 27.71 -0.09
C LYS A 195 -7.63 28.37 1.07
N LYS A 196 -8.87 27.94 1.39
CA LYS A 196 -9.59 28.43 2.58
C LYS A 196 -8.95 27.95 3.89
N HIS A 197 -8.25 26.83 3.85
CA HIS A 197 -7.74 26.13 5.03
C HIS A 197 -6.21 26.10 5.12
N GLY A 198 -5.52 26.90 4.30
CA GLY A 198 -4.08 27.11 4.42
C GLY A 198 -3.35 27.24 3.08
N GLU A 199 -2.05 27.44 3.18
CA GLU A 199 -1.12 27.52 2.05
C GLU A 199 -0.33 26.21 1.91
N ASP A 200 -0.01 25.85 0.67
CA ASP A 200 0.88 24.71 0.40
C ASP A 200 2.33 25.11 0.65
N LYS A 201 2.99 24.42 1.58
CA LYS A 201 4.36 24.71 2.01
C LYS A 201 5.20 23.44 2.00
N GLN A 202 6.46 23.59 1.58
CA GLN A 202 7.39 22.47 1.51
C GLN A 202 7.57 21.81 2.88
N GLY A 203 7.35 20.50 2.95
CA GLY A 203 7.48 19.68 4.16
C GLY A 203 6.43 19.95 5.25
N VAL A 204 5.46 20.84 5.02
CA VAL A 204 4.46 21.22 6.02
C VAL A 204 3.11 20.63 5.64
N PRO A 205 2.53 19.73 6.47
CA PRO A 205 1.20 19.18 6.21
C PRO A 205 0.13 20.26 6.39
N ASN A 206 -0.89 20.25 5.53
CA ASN A 206 -2.13 21.00 5.78
C ASN A 206 -2.89 20.30 6.93
N GLN A 207 -2.99 20.97 8.07
CA GLN A 207 -3.59 20.38 9.28
C GLN A 207 -5.08 20.08 9.12
N TRP A 208 -5.81 20.87 8.34
CA TRP A 208 -7.23 20.64 8.10
C TRP A 208 -7.45 19.36 7.29
N LEU A 209 -6.66 19.15 6.23
CA LEU A 209 -6.71 17.96 5.40
C LEU A 209 -6.24 16.67 6.12
N ALA A 210 -5.66 16.77 7.32
CA ALA A 210 -5.37 15.60 8.14
C ALA A 210 -6.63 14.86 8.61
N SER A 211 -7.79 15.54 8.60
CA SER A 211 -9.08 14.98 9.05
C SER A 211 -10.27 15.37 8.17
N HIS A 212 -10.04 16.10 7.07
CA HIS A 212 -11.07 16.54 6.13
C HIS A 212 -10.64 16.29 4.69
N THR A 213 -11.61 16.27 3.79
CA THR A 213 -11.37 16.14 2.34
C THR A 213 -11.48 17.49 1.66
N ALA A 214 -10.62 17.76 0.67
CA ALA A 214 -10.62 18.98 -0.15
C ALA A 214 -11.77 19.01 -1.17
N SER A 215 -13.02 18.91 -0.69
CA SER A 215 -14.24 18.66 -1.49
C SER A 215 -14.09 17.45 -2.41
N SER A 216 -14.78 16.34 -2.11
CA SER A 216 -14.58 15.10 -2.87
C SER A 216 -14.80 15.26 -4.37
N SER A 217 -13.82 14.85 -5.17
CA SER A 217 -13.97 14.62 -6.62
C SER A 217 -14.38 13.18 -6.95
N GLY A 218 -14.29 12.29 -5.97
CA GLY A 218 -14.54 10.86 -6.10
C GLY A 218 -15.96 10.42 -5.72
N PRO A 219 -16.18 9.10 -5.60
CA PRO A 219 -17.50 8.49 -5.44
C PRO A 219 -18.19 8.76 -4.09
N TYR A 220 -17.44 9.02 -3.03
CA TYR A 220 -17.97 9.32 -1.70
C TYR A 220 -17.56 10.70 -1.19
N VAL A 221 -18.41 11.30 -0.36
CA VAL A 221 -18.09 12.42 0.53
C VAL A 221 -17.80 11.91 1.93
N LEU A 222 -16.85 12.54 2.62
CA LEU A 222 -16.59 12.29 4.03
C LEU A 222 -17.60 13.08 4.87
N ASP A 223 -18.56 12.38 5.47
CA ASP A 223 -19.61 12.99 6.29
C ASP A 223 -19.17 13.17 7.74
N THR A 224 -18.48 12.18 8.31
CA THR A 224 -17.92 12.23 9.65
C THR A 224 -16.61 11.48 9.70
N TYR A 225 -15.61 12.02 10.40
CA TYR A 225 -14.38 11.33 10.74
C TYR A 225 -14.02 11.57 12.20
N VAL A 226 -13.99 10.51 12.98
CA VAL A 226 -13.51 10.50 14.36
C VAL A 226 -12.22 9.68 14.37
N PRO A 227 -11.03 10.33 14.48
CA PRO A 227 -9.75 9.65 14.43
C PRO A 227 -9.67 8.46 15.38
N ASN A 228 -9.11 7.35 14.89
CA ASN A 228 -8.98 6.07 15.63
C ASN A 228 -10.29 5.46 16.14
N ASN A 229 -11.44 5.89 15.61
CA ASN A 229 -12.75 5.36 16.00
C ASN A 229 -13.59 4.97 14.79
N HIS A 230 -14.06 5.93 13.98
CA HIS A 230 -14.83 5.62 12.79
C HIS A 230 -14.87 6.75 11.75
N ALA A 231 -15.26 6.40 10.53
CA ALA A 231 -15.66 7.31 9.48
C ALA A 231 -17.05 6.96 8.93
N ILE A 232 -17.79 7.96 8.49
CA ILE A 232 -19.04 7.81 7.73
C ILE A 232 -18.82 8.41 6.34
N LEU A 233 -19.03 7.59 5.32
CA LEU A 233 -18.95 7.96 3.92
C LEU A 233 -20.36 7.97 3.36
N LYS A 234 -20.73 9.04 2.64
CA LYS A 234 -22.01 9.14 1.92
C LYS A 234 -21.77 9.30 0.43
N ARG A 235 -22.66 8.77 -0.41
CA ARG A 235 -22.52 8.92 -1.87
C ARG A 235 -22.33 10.39 -2.24
N ASN A 236 -21.40 10.66 -3.15
CA ASN A 236 -21.25 11.97 -3.73
C ASN A 236 -22.31 12.16 -4.83
N PRO A 237 -23.34 13.00 -4.65
CA PRO A 237 -24.39 13.20 -5.65
C PRO A 237 -23.88 13.86 -6.94
N ASN A 238 -22.71 14.50 -6.89
CA ASN A 238 -22.08 15.17 -8.04
C ASN A 238 -21.04 14.27 -8.75
N TYR A 239 -20.86 13.01 -8.33
CA TYR A 239 -19.90 12.12 -8.98
C TYR A 239 -20.33 11.79 -10.41
N TYR A 240 -19.39 11.94 -11.35
CA TYR A 240 -19.64 11.76 -12.78
C TYR A 240 -19.68 10.28 -13.22
N GLY A 241 -19.20 9.38 -12.37
CA GLY A 241 -19.17 7.94 -12.64
C GLY A 241 -20.42 7.22 -12.14
N PRO A 242 -20.44 5.88 -12.19
CA PRO A 242 -21.49 5.08 -11.58
C PRO A 242 -21.65 5.41 -10.09
N ALA A 243 -22.89 5.50 -9.63
CA ALA A 243 -23.17 5.67 -8.20
C ALA A 243 -22.61 4.47 -7.42
N PRO A 244 -22.02 4.69 -6.22
CA PRO A 244 -21.60 3.60 -5.35
C PRO A 244 -22.75 2.64 -5.02
N LEU A 245 -22.45 1.36 -4.80
CA LEU A 245 -23.48 0.36 -4.47
C LEU A 245 -24.21 0.68 -3.16
N GLU A 246 -23.50 1.23 -2.17
CA GLU A 246 -24.05 1.56 -0.86
C GLU A 246 -24.25 3.07 -0.72
N GLU A 247 -25.36 3.49 -0.11
CA GLU A 247 -25.63 4.92 0.11
C GLU A 247 -24.71 5.49 1.19
N THR A 248 -24.56 4.73 2.28
CA THR A 248 -23.76 5.08 3.44
C THR A 248 -22.88 3.90 3.82
N VAL A 249 -21.57 4.15 3.91
CA VAL A 249 -20.59 3.20 4.43
C VAL A 249 -20.06 3.69 5.77
N ARG A 250 -20.11 2.83 6.78
CA ARG A 250 -19.47 3.06 8.07
C ARG A 250 -18.16 2.28 8.13
N ILE A 251 -17.06 2.96 8.36
CA ILE A 251 -15.75 2.33 8.58
C ILE A 251 -15.39 2.46 10.05
N ASN A 252 -15.25 1.37 10.77
CA ASN A 252 -14.73 1.34 12.14
C ASN A 252 -13.24 1.04 12.14
N PHE A 253 -12.45 1.83 12.87
CA PHE A 253 -11.02 1.61 13.08
C PHE A 253 -10.82 0.87 14.40
N ILE A 254 -10.45 -0.41 14.34
CA ILE A 254 -10.39 -1.28 15.53
C ILE A 254 -9.06 -2.05 15.53
N THR A 255 -8.21 -1.79 16.52
CA THR A 255 -6.90 -2.46 16.63
C THR A 255 -6.95 -3.79 17.40
N SER A 256 -8.04 -4.05 18.12
CA SER A 256 -8.24 -5.29 18.89
C SER A 256 -8.66 -6.45 17.98
N VAL A 257 -7.74 -7.38 17.72
CA VAL A 257 -8.00 -8.61 16.96
C VAL A 257 -9.15 -9.45 17.54
N PRO A 258 -9.25 -9.70 18.87
CA PRO A 258 -10.38 -10.43 19.44
C PRO A 258 -11.73 -9.72 19.19
N THR A 259 -11.75 -8.38 19.21
CA THR A 259 -12.96 -7.60 18.93
C THR A 259 -13.38 -7.75 17.47
N LEU A 260 -12.44 -7.58 16.53
CA LEU A 260 -12.70 -7.75 15.10
C LEU A 260 -13.27 -9.14 14.79
N MET A 261 -12.63 -10.18 15.32
CA MET A 261 -13.05 -11.57 15.16
C MET A 261 -14.46 -11.82 15.73
N LEU A 262 -14.77 -11.30 16.92
CA LEU A 262 -16.09 -11.43 17.52
C LEU A 262 -17.17 -10.71 16.70
N GLN A 263 -16.87 -9.51 16.20
CA GLN A 263 -17.81 -8.72 15.40
C GLN A 263 -18.07 -9.37 14.03
N ALA A 264 -17.05 -9.93 13.39
CA ALA A 264 -17.19 -10.71 12.16
C ALA A 264 -18.13 -11.92 12.37
N ARG A 265 -17.89 -12.73 13.40
CA ARG A 265 -18.75 -13.89 13.74
C ARG A 265 -20.21 -13.54 14.00
N ARG A 266 -20.43 -12.39 14.62
CA ARG A 266 -21.78 -11.89 14.95
C ARG A 266 -22.47 -11.18 13.79
N GLY A 267 -21.83 -11.09 12.62
CA GLY A 267 -22.37 -10.34 11.47
C GLY A 267 -22.53 -8.85 11.74
N GLN A 268 -21.74 -8.29 12.67
CA GLN A 268 -21.78 -6.86 13.03
C GLN A 268 -20.97 -5.99 12.05
N ALA A 269 -20.19 -6.60 11.17
CA ALA A 269 -19.55 -5.97 10.03
C ALA A 269 -19.79 -6.83 8.78
N ASP A 270 -19.90 -6.16 7.64
CA ASP A 270 -20.01 -6.79 6.32
C ASP A 270 -18.64 -7.19 5.81
N VAL A 271 -17.63 -6.35 6.05
CA VAL A 271 -16.24 -6.60 5.68
C VAL A 271 -15.34 -6.36 6.87
N THR A 272 -14.45 -7.30 7.16
CA THR A 272 -13.41 -7.16 8.18
C THR A 272 -12.02 -7.30 7.55
N LEU A 273 -11.20 -6.26 7.70
CA LEU A 273 -9.87 -6.11 7.10
C LEU A 273 -8.77 -6.09 8.16
N GLY A 274 -7.60 -6.63 7.81
CA GLY A 274 -6.39 -6.56 8.62
C GLY A 274 -6.35 -7.56 9.80
N LEU A 275 -7.14 -8.62 9.73
CA LEU A 275 -7.01 -9.74 10.66
C LEU A 275 -5.70 -10.52 10.40
N PRO A 276 -5.00 -10.99 11.45
CA PRO A 276 -3.86 -11.89 11.28
C PRO A 276 -4.26 -13.18 10.53
N PRO A 277 -3.36 -13.76 9.72
CA PRO A 277 -3.69 -14.93 8.89
C PRO A 277 -4.26 -16.13 9.65
N TYR A 278 -3.79 -16.40 10.88
CA TYR A 278 -4.33 -17.48 11.71
C TYR A 278 -5.80 -17.27 12.10
N VAL A 279 -6.23 -16.02 12.30
CA VAL A 279 -7.62 -15.68 12.60
C VAL A 279 -8.48 -15.81 11.35
N VAL A 280 -7.96 -15.37 10.20
CA VAL A 280 -8.64 -15.54 8.91
C VAL A 280 -8.85 -17.02 8.62
N ALA A 281 -7.83 -17.87 8.80
CA ALA A 281 -7.94 -19.31 8.62
C ALA A 281 -9.00 -19.95 9.55
N GLN A 282 -9.11 -19.47 10.79
CA GLN A 282 -10.16 -19.92 11.70
C GLN A 282 -11.56 -19.53 11.21
N LEU A 283 -11.75 -18.28 10.79
CA LEU A 283 -13.05 -17.77 10.32
C LEU A 283 -13.45 -18.35 8.96
N ALA A 284 -12.49 -18.72 8.12
CA ALA A 284 -12.75 -19.39 6.84
C ALA A 284 -13.48 -20.75 7.01
N GLY A 285 -13.33 -21.39 8.17
CA GLY A 285 -14.02 -22.65 8.49
C GLY A 285 -15.41 -22.47 9.12
N GLU A 286 -15.90 -21.24 9.29
CA GLU A 286 -17.17 -20.93 9.96
C GLU A 286 -18.27 -20.52 8.97
N GLU A 287 -19.50 -20.98 9.17
CA GLU A 287 -20.65 -20.68 8.28
C GLU A 287 -21.03 -19.19 8.23
N CYS A 288 -20.56 -18.38 9.19
CA CYS A 288 -20.83 -16.94 9.24
C CYS A 288 -20.20 -16.17 8.07
N CYS A 289 -19.13 -16.73 7.50
CA CYS A 289 -18.07 -15.93 6.95
C CYS A 289 -17.56 -16.53 5.64
N LYS A 290 -17.28 -15.65 4.67
CA LYS A 290 -16.51 -15.97 3.46
C LYS A 290 -15.14 -15.30 3.59
N VAL A 291 -14.13 -15.84 2.93
CA VAL A 291 -12.81 -15.19 2.85
C VAL A 291 -12.52 -14.86 1.40
N ALA A 292 -12.34 -13.58 1.11
CA ALA A 292 -11.78 -13.12 -0.16
C ALA A 292 -10.28 -12.96 -0.04
N THR A 293 -9.54 -13.36 -1.09
CA THR A 293 -8.09 -13.22 -1.12
C THR A 293 -7.64 -12.55 -2.41
N ALA A 294 -6.57 -11.77 -2.35
CA ALA A 294 -5.93 -11.24 -3.55
C ALA A 294 -4.41 -11.28 -3.40
N PRO A 295 -3.64 -11.46 -4.48
CA PRO A 295 -2.21 -11.29 -4.44
C PRO A 295 -1.85 -9.90 -3.90
N ALA A 296 -1.06 -9.82 -2.83
CA ALA A 296 -0.46 -8.54 -2.45
C ALA A 296 0.78 -8.33 -3.32
N LEU A 297 1.05 -7.07 -3.64
CA LEU A 297 2.26 -6.71 -4.39
C LEU A 297 3.50 -6.73 -3.50
N SER A 298 3.33 -6.54 -2.20
CA SER A 298 4.43 -6.42 -1.23
C SER A 298 5.00 -7.77 -0.78
N PRO A 299 6.31 -8.02 -0.94
CA PRO A 299 6.95 -9.18 -0.36
C PRO A 299 7.30 -9.01 1.11
N VAL A 300 7.41 -10.14 1.79
CA VAL A 300 8.14 -10.28 3.04
C VAL A 300 9.55 -10.74 2.70
N THR A 301 10.54 -9.98 3.15
CA THR A 301 11.95 -10.21 2.82
C THR A 301 12.80 -10.13 4.08
N VAL A 302 13.99 -10.76 4.00
CA VAL A 302 15.13 -10.29 4.78
C VAL A 302 15.97 -9.42 3.86
N SER A 303 15.88 -8.11 4.09
CA SER A 303 16.79 -7.13 3.51
C SER A 303 18.19 -7.34 4.08
N MET A 304 19.19 -7.29 3.22
CA MET A 304 20.60 -7.40 3.60
C MET A 304 21.32 -6.13 3.17
N ASN A 305 22.12 -5.57 4.07
CA ASN A 305 23.00 -4.47 3.73
C ASN A 305 24.27 -5.04 3.10
N ASN A 306 24.37 -4.95 1.77
CA ASN A 306 25.49 -5.53 1.00
C ASN A 306 26.86 -4.88 1.29
N ALA A 307 26.92 -3.86 2.15
CA ALA A 307 28.15 -3.23 2.60
C ALA A 307 28.52 -3.53 4.06
N GLU A 308 27.69 -4.29 4.80
CA GLU A 308 27.84 -4.49 6.24
C GLU A 308 28.12 -5.97 6.59
N GLY A 309 29.04 -6.18 7.53
CA GLY A 309 29.30 -7.49 8.14
C GLY A 309 29.56 -8.62 7.14
N ASP A 310 29.09 -9.81 7.51
CA ASP A 310 29.20 -11.01 6.68
C ASP A 310 28.16 -10.98 5.54
N SER A 311 27.08 -10.21 5.70
CA SER A 311 26.07 -10.02 4.66
C SER A 311 26.59 -9.32 3.39
N SER A 312 27.77 -8.70 3.46
CA SER A 312 28.49 -8.19 2.27
C SER A 312 28.92 -9.29 1.28
N ASN A 313 29.07 -10.53 1.74
CA ASN A 313 29.52 -11.65 0.91
C ASN A 313 28.36 -12.31 0.13
N ALA A 314 28.42 -12.24 -1.20
CA ALA A 314 27.37 -12.78 -2.08
C ALA A 314 27.13 -14.29 -1.93
N LYS A 315 28.17 -15.08 -1.64
CA LYS A 315 28.04 -16.53 -1.44
C LYS A 315 27.30 -16.85 -0.14
N LEU A 316 27.55 -16.09 0.92
CA LEU A 316 26.78 -16.24 2.16
C LEU A 316 25.31 -15.88 1.92
N ARG A 317 25.01 -14.76 1.24
CA ARG A 317 23.61 -14.40 0.93
C ARG A 317 22.90 -15.46 0.08
N GLU A 318 23.60 -16.06 -0.90
CA GLU A 318 23.06 -17.19 -1.67
C GLU A 318 22.78 -18.39 -0.75
N ALA A 319 23.69 -18.73 0.18
CA ALA A 319 23.49 -19.81 1.13
C ALA A 319 22.26 -19.59 2.03
N LEU A 320 22.10 -18.37 2.55
CA LEU A 320 20.95 -17.98 3.38
C LEU A 320 19.63 -18.08 2.59
N THR A 321 19.65 -17.71 1.30
CA THR A 321 18.49 -17.85 0.41
C THR A 321 18.15 -19.32 0.15
N ARG A 322 19.16 -20.17 -0.06
CA ARG A 322 18.98 -21.61 -0.37
C ARG A 322 18.60 -22.46 0.84
N SER A 323 18.58 -21.89 2.04
CA SER A 323 18.19 -22.58 3.28
C SER A 323 16.81 -22.16 3.80
N VAL A 324 16.09 -21.28 3.11
CA VAL A 324 14.75 -20.84 3.55
C VAL A 324 13.74 -21.99 3.50
N PRO A 325 13.06 -22.33 4.61
CA PRO A 325 12.03 -23.37 4.65
C PRO A 325 10.67 -22.82 4.22
N TYR A 326 10.48 -22.56 2.92
CA TYR A 326 9.30 -21.90 2.36
C TYR A 326 7.96 -22.55 2.77
N ASP A 327 7.86 -23.88 2.68
CA ASP A 327 6.62 -24.61 3.02
C ASP A 327 6.24 -24.45 4.49
N GLN A 328 7.24 -24.50 5.39
CA GLN A 328 7.03 -24.28 6.82
C GLN A 328 6.55 -22.86 7.08
N ILE A 329 7.18 -21.86 6.46
CA ILE A 329 6.79 -20.45 6.60
C ILE A 329 5.35 -20.23 6.12
N ILE A 330 5.00 -20.75 4.94
CA ILE A 330 3.63 -20.59 4.40
C ILE A 330 2.60 -21.24 5.33
N LYS A 331 2.90 -22.42 5.87
CA LYS A 331 1.99 -23.16 6.73
C LYS A 331 1.85 -22.54 8.13
N GLU A 332 2.97 -22.23 8.79
CA GLU A 332 3.00 -21.87 10.21
C GLU A 332 2.91 -20.36 10.46
N VAL A 333 3.29 -19.53 9.48
CA VAL A 333 3.28 -18.07 9.62
C VAL A 333 2.18 -17.44 8.77
N ALA A 334 2.08 -17.83 7.50
CA ALA A 334 1.09 -17.24 6.59
C ALA A 334 -0.26 -17.98 6.58
N HIS A 335 -0.35 -19.16 7.20
CA HIS A 335 -1.56 -19.99 7.24
C HIS A 335 -2.19 -20.23 5.86
N GLY A 336 -1.35 -20.42 4.83
CA GLY A 336 -1.78 -20.61 3.44
C GLY A 336 -2.09 -19.32 2.65
N TYR A 337 -2.05 -18.15 3.30
CA TYR A 337 -2.29 -16.85 2.64
C TYR A 337 -0.99 -16.20 2.13
N ALA A 338 -0.20 -16.96 1.37
CA ALA A 338 1.05 -16.50 0.79
C ALA A 338 1.39 -17.29 -0.48
N ASP A 339 2.08 -16.63 -1.41
CA ASP A 339 2.67 -17.29 -2.57
C ASP A 339 4.21 -17.15 -2.53
N SER A 340 4.93 -18.22 -2.86
CA SER A 340 6.38 -18.18 -3.01
C SER A 340 6.78 -17.66 -4.38
N TYR A 341 7.88 -16.91 -4.41
CA TYR A 341 8.61 -16.53 -5.62
C TYR A 341 10.02 -16.08 -5.22
N TYR A 342 10.92 -15.90 -6.19
CA TYR A 342 12.23 -15.32 -5.91
C TYR A 342 12.65 -14.37 -7.02
N GLY A 343 12.68 -13.07 -6.76
CA GLY A 343 13.09 -12.11 -7.78
C GLY A 343 12.77 -10.67 -7.40
N PRO A 344 13.17 -9.71 -8.26
CA PRO A 344 12.89 -8.30 -8.05
C PRO A 344 11.39 -7.99 -8.18
N PHE A 345 10.65 -8.78 -8.97
CA PHE A 345 9.21 -8.62 -9.23
C PHE A 345 8.40 -9.80 -8.69
N PRO A 346 7.30 -9.54 -7.97
CA PRO A 346 6.34 -10.58 -7.64
C PRO A 346 5.52 -11.00 -8.88
N PRO A 347 4.91 -12.20 -8.88
CA PRO A 347 4.04 -12.62 -9.98
C PRO A 347 2.90 -11.62 -10.27
N GLY A 348 2.51 -11.45 -11.53
CA GLY A 348 1.43 -10.54 -11.92
C GLY A 348 1.78 -9.05 -11.89
N VAL A 349 3.05 -8.70 -11.69
CA VAL A 349 3.58 -7.35 -11.93
C VAL A 349 4.35 -7.34 -13.24
N SER A 350 4.21 -6.25 -14.00
CA SER A 350 4.91 -6.03 -15.26
C SER A 350 6.42 -6.21 -15.08
N GLY A 351 7.03 -7.05 -15.93
CA GLY A 351 8.43 -7.45 -15.80
C GLY A 351 8.65 -8.81 -15.13
N TYR A 352 7.65 -9.42 -14.49
CA TYR A 352 7.77 -10.76 -13.92
C TYR A 352 8.03 -11.82 -14.99
N ASN A 353 9.05 -12.65 -14.76
CA ASN A 353 9.36 -13.81 -15.58
C ASN A 353 9.38 -15.07 -14.70
N GLU A 354 8.42 -15.97 -14.90
CA GLU A 354 8.26 -17.18 -14.08
C GLU A 354 9.50 -18.07 -14.07
N LYS A 355 10.18 -18.21 -15.21
CA LYS A 355 11.38 -19.07 -15.31
C LYS A 355 12.56 -18.51 -14.53
N LEU A 356 12.72 -17.18 -14.56
CA LEU A 356 13.81 -16.49 -13.86
C LEU A 356 13.50 -16.25 -12.38
N SER A 357 12.20 -16.16 -12.04
CA SER A 357 11.72 -15.75 -10.73
C SER A 357 10.96 -16.83 -9.95
N ALA A 358 11.15 -18.09 -10.33
CA ALA A 358 10.63 -19.23 -9.59
C ALA A 358 11.22 -19.28 -8.17
N PRO A 359 10.46 -19.78 -7.18
CA PRO A 359 10.99 -19.99 -5.83
C PRO A 359 12.30 -20.78 -5.85
N ARG A 360 13.27 -20.39 -5.01
CA ARG A 360 14.49 -21.17 -4.83
C ARG A 360 14.18 -22.33 -3.88
N PRO A 361 14.24 -23.59 -4.32
CA PRO A 361 13.99 -24.70 -3.40
C PRO A 361 15.05 -24.73 -2.30
N MET A 362 14.63 -25.16 -1.11
CA MET A 362 15.53 -25.39 0.01
C MET A 362 16.51 -26.52 -0.34
N ASP A 363 17.80 -26.23 -0.23
CA ASP A 363 18.91 -27.14 -0.49
C ASP A 363 20.03 -26.88 0.52
N LEU A 364 19.96 -27.59 1.64
CA LEU A 364 20.87 -27.42 2.77
C LEU A 364 22.29 -27.87 2.46
N ASP A 365 22.47 -28.85 1.57
CA ASP A 365 23.80 -29.30 1.15
C ASP A 365 24.48 -28.24 0.30
N LYS A 366 23.76 -27.68 -0.69
CA LYS A 366 24.26 -26.56 -1.46
C LYS A 366 24.51 -25.33 -0.57
N ALA A 367 23.62 -25.03 0.36
CA ALA A 367 23.81 -23.92 1.29
C ALA A 367 25.07 -24.09 2.15
N ARG A 368 25.31 -25.27 2.75
CA ARG A 368 26.54 -25.57 3.49
C ARG A 368 27.80 -25.43 2.62
N ASN A 369 27.74 -25.83 1.36
CA ASN A 369 28.87 -25.67 0.44
C ASN A 369 29.12 -24.19 0.11
N LEU A 370 28.06 -23.40 -0.11
CA LEU A 370 28.16 -21.96 -0.32
C LEU A 370 28.73 -21.23 0.90
N VAL A 371 28.39 -21.64 2.13
CA VAL A 371 29.02 -21.13 3.36
C VAL A 371 30.53 -21.40 3.33
N LYS A 372 30.98 -22.60 2.94
CA LYS A 372 32.41 -22.90 2.80
C LYS A 372 33.08 -22.08 1.70
N GLU A 373 32.44 -21.97 0.53
CA GLU A 373 32.93 -21.19 -0.61
C GLU A 373 33.03 -19.69 -0.29
N SER A 374 32.22 -19.18 0.64
CA SER A 374 32.29 -17.79 1.09
C SER A 374 33.64 -17.43 1.69
N GLY A 375 34.37 -18.41 2.23
CA GLY A 375 35.65 -18.22 2.92
C GLY A 375 35.52 -17.63 4.33
N ILE A 376 34.30 -17.32 4.79
CA ILE A 376 34.04 -16.77 6.13
C ILE A 376 34.15 -17.88 7.17
N LYS A 377 34.94 -17.64 8.21
CA LYS A 377 35.06 -18.57 9.35
C LYS A 377 34.04 -18.19 10.42
N ASN A 378 33.20 -19.13 10.82
CA ASN A 378 32.15 -18.95 11.83
C ASN A 378 31.26 -17.74 11.52
N PRO A 379 30.58 -17.71 10.36
CA PRO A 379 29.79 -16.56 9.96
C PRO A 379 28.74 -16.21 11.01
N THR A 380 28.56 -14.92 11.23
CA THR A 380 27.56 -14.34 12.14
C THR A 380 26.61 -13.44 11.37
N LEU A 381 25.34 -13.38 11.77
CA LEU A 381 24.36 -12.50 11.15
C LEU A 381 23.47 -11.86 12.22
N ASP A 382 23.47 -10.54 12.29
CA ASP A 382 22.52 -9.78 13.09
C ASP A 382 21.21 -9.59 12.28
N LEU A 383 20.14 -10.24 12.74
CA LEU A 383 18.79 -10.15 12.17
C LEU A 383 17.95 -9.17 12.97
N MET A 384 17.86 -7.94 12.46
CA MET A 384 17.02 -6.90 13.04
C MET A 384 15.53 -7.19 12.79
N ILE A 385 14.72 -7.13 13.84
CA ILE A 385 13.27 -7.32 13.76
C ILE A 385 12.50 -6.23 14.51
N ASN A 386 11.28 -5.96 14.07
CA ASN A 386 10.27 -5.24 14.85
C ASN A 386 9.16 -6.23 15.24
N PRO A 387 9.15 -6.75 16.48
CA PRO A 387 8.24 -7.82 16.90
C PRO A 387 6.83 -7.32 17.24
N ALA A 388 6.35 -6.25 16.59
CA ALA A 388 5.00 -5.70 16.81
C ALA A 388 3.88 -6.70 16.48
N ALA A 389 4.13 -7.63 15.54
CA ALA A 389 3.24 -8.76 15.25
C ALA A 389 3.93 -10.08 15.66
N PRO A 390 3.22 -11.02 16.33
CA PRO A 390 3.80 -12.31 16.74
C PRO A 390 4.42 -13.11 15.59
N SER A 391 3.84 -13.01 14.39
CA SER A 391 4.34 -13.67 13.18
C SER A 391 5.77 -13.28 12.83
N VAL A 392 6.21 -12.06 13.14
CA VAL A 392 7.58 -11.60 12.88
C VAL A 392 8.58 -12.38 13.74
N SER A 393 8.29 -12.58 15.03
CA SER A 393 9.16 -13.34 15.94
C SER A 393 9.21 -14.82 15.59
N THR A 394 8.06 -15.41 15.22
CA THR A 394 7.99 -16.80 14.73
C THR A 394 8.83 -16.97 13.47
N LEU A 395 8.68 -16.06 12.50
CA LEU A 395 9.43 -16.09 11.25
C LEU A 395 10.95 -15.94 11.48
N ALA A 396 11.36 -15.02 12.35
CA ALA A 396 12.77 -14.84 12.71
C ALA A 396 13.36 -16.09 13.38
N THR A 397 12.58 -16.80 14.20
CA THR A 397 13.00 -18.04 14.85
C THR A 397 13.16 -19.18 13.85
N ILE A 398 12.24 -19.32 12.90
CA ILE A 398 12.33 -20.31 11.81
C ILE A 398 13.59 -20.06 10.96
N LEU A 399 13.84 -18.80 10.58
CA LEU A 399 15.02 -18.43 9.80
C LEU A 399 16.31 -18.66 10.58
N LYS A 400 16.36 -18.28 11.86
CA LYS A 400 17.49 -18.56 12.75
C LYS A 400 17.82 -20.05 12.78
N ALA A 401 16.83 -20.91 13.01
CA ALA A 401 17.05 -22.35 13.05
C ALA A 401 17.61 -22.89 11.72
N ALA A 402 17.04 -22.46 10.58
CA ALA A 402 17.48 -22.90 9.26
C ALA A 402 18.90 -22.43 8.90
N TRP A 403 19.28 -21.21 9.29
CA TRP A 403 20.61 -20.66 9.04
C TRP A 403 21.67 -21.23 9.98
N GLU A 404 21.31 -21.54 11.23
CA GLU A 404 22.21 -22.23 12.16
C GLU A 404 22.51 -23.68 11.72
N GLU A 405 21.56 -24.36 11.07
CA GLU A 405 21.78 -25.69 10.49
C GLU A 405 22.86 -25.73 9.40
N ILE A 406 23.09 -24.60 8.72
CA ILE A 406 24.15 -24.47 7.71
C ILE A 406 25.44 -23.84 8.27
N GLY A 407 25.49 -23.58 9.59
CA GLY A 407 26.68 -23.09 10.29
C GLY A 407 26.79 -21.57 10.42
N VAL A 408 25.69 -20.82 10.25
CA VAL A 408 25.64 -19.37 10.46
C VAL A 408 25.05 -19.07 11.82
N THR A 409 25.79 -18.37 12.68
CA THR A 409 25.27 -17.94 13.98
C THR A 409 24.37 -16.72 13.80
N VAL A 410 23.12 -16.79 14.24
CA VAL A 410 22.16 -15.69 14.03
C VAL A 410 21.80 -15.01 15.34
N ASN A 411 21.98 -13.70 15.44
CA ASN A 411 21.54 -12.90 16.58
C ASN A 411 20.24 -12.18 16.23
N ILE A 412 19.16 -12.44 16.96
CA ILE A 412 17.90 -11.71 16.76
C ILE A 412 17.98 -10.38 17.51
N ASP A 413 18.03 -9.29 16.76
CA ASP A 413 18.11 -7.93 17.27
C ASP A 413 16.72 -7.27 17.27
N SER A 414 16.01 -7.36 18.41
CA SER A 414 14.66 -6.82 18.56
C SER A 414 14.67 -5.31 18.82
N GLN A 415 13.96 -4.56 17.97
CA GLN A 415 13.94 -3.11 17.99
C GLN A 415 12.53 -2.55 18.17
N THR A 416 12.43 -1.36 18.79
CA THR A 416 11.19 -0.57 18.77
C THR A 416 10.88 -0.09 17.35
N PRO A 417 9.61 0.22 17.01
CA PRO A 417 9.26 0.69 15.67
C PRO A 417 10.10 1.89 15.20
N THR A 418 10.30 2.88 16.08
CA THR A 418 11.12 4.07 15.77
C THR A 418 12.58 3.71 15.56
N SER A 419 13.17 2.89 16.45
CA SER A 419 14.58 2.49 16.31
C SER A 419 14.82 1.68 15.04
N PHE A 420 13.93 0.72 14.75
CA PHE A 420 13.97 -0.08 13.53
C PHE A 420 13.94 0.81 12.29
N ALA A 421 12.96 1.72 12.20
CA ALA A 421 12.83 2.63 11.07
C ALA A 421 14.06 3.54 10.90
N THR A 422 14.57 4.12 11.99
CA THR A 422 15.78 4.96 11.94
C THR A 422 17.00 4.16 11.47
N ARG A 423 17.24 2.98 12.02
CA ARG A 423 18.41 2.15 11.64
C ARG A 423 18.32 1.67 10.21
N PHE A 424 17.16 1.19 9.78
CA PHE A 424 16.94 0.77 8.40
C PHE A 424 17.14 1.91 7.40
N ASN A 425 16.53 3.07 7.64
CA ASN A 425 16.62 4.23 6.73
C ASN A 425 18.00 4.91 6.73
N THR A 426 18.84 4.65 7.73
CA THR A 426 20.21 5.20 7.82
C THR A 426 21.29 4.17 7.48
N GLY A 427 20.92 2.97 7.02
CA GLY A 427 21.86 1.90 6.68
C GLY A 427 22.58 1.29 7.88
N LYS A 428 22.12 1.55 9.12
CA LYS A 428 22.75 1.06 10.36
C LYS A 428 22.20 -0.29 10.82
N TYR A 429 22.27 -1.26 9.92
CA TYR A 429 21.83 -2.64 10.11
C TYR A 429 22.61 -3.58 9.18
N GLU A 430 22.78 -4.84 9.59
CA GLU A 430 23.35 -5.89 8.74
C GLU A 430 22.24 -6.60 7.94
N SER A 431 21.24 -7.13 8.64
CA SER A 431 20.03 -7.67 8.01
C SER A 431 18.78 -7.24 8.76
N ALA A 432 17.66 -7.16 8.05
CA ALA A 432 16.39 -6.72 8.60
C ALA A 432 15.24 -7.55 8.01
N LEU A 433 14.36 -8.07 8.87
CA LEU A 433 13.10 -8.70 8.44
C LEU A 433 12.03 -7.62 8.27
N LEU A 434 11.52 -7.44 7.06
CA LEU A 434 10.49 -6.44 6.78
C LEU A 434 9.46 -6.88 5.74
N PHE A 435 8.32 -6.22 5.79
CA PHE A 435 7.36 -6.13 4.70
C PHE A 435 7.81 -4.99 3.80
N GLU A 436 8.30 -5.31 2.60
CA GLU A 436 8.72 -4.29 1.63
C GLU A 436 7.51 -3.76 0.87
N GLY A 437 7.38 -2.44 0.77
CA GLY A 437 6.50 -1.84 -0.23
C GLY A 437 7.00 -2.17 -1.63
N ALA A 438 6.18 -2.83 -2.44
CA ALA A 438 6.47 -3.03 -3.85
C ALA A 438 6.11 -1.78 -4.65
N GLY A 439 7.05 -1.28 -5.43
CA GLY A 439 6.78 -0.35 -6.51
C GLY A 439 6.16 -1.09 -7.69
N SER A 440 5.15 -0.48 -8.28
CA SER A 440 4.42 -1.03 -9.44
C SER A 440 5.16 -0.82 -10.77
N VAL A 441 6.42 -0.40 -10.75
CA VAL A 441 7.16 -0.01 -11.97
C VAL A 441 8.58 -0.59 -11.98
N ALA A 442 8.88 -1.37 -13.02
CA ALA A 442 10.13 -2.10 -13.17
C ALA A 442 11.40 -1.23 -13.05
N ALA A 443 11.45 -0.11 -13.79
CA ALA A 443 12.61 0.78 -13.76
C ALA A 443 12.84 1.42 -12.37
N TYR A 444 11.77 1.72 -11.63
CA TYR A 444 11.87 2.24 -10.26
C TYR A 444 12.37 1.15 -9.31
N GLU A 445 11.79 -0.05 -9.38
CA GLU A 445 12.18 -1.18 -8.54
C GLU A 445 13.64 -1.59 -8.77
N PHE A 446 14.08 -1.67 -10.02
CA PHE A 446 15.49 -1.96 -10.29
C PHE A 446 16.44 -0.85 -9.85
N ARG A 447 16.05 0.42 -9.99
CA ARG A 447 16.86 1.52 -9.48
C ARG A 447 17.04 1.42 -7.96
N LYS A 448 15.98 1.08 -7.24
CA LYS A 448 16.02 0.79 -5.80
C LYS A 448 16.90 -0.43 -5.49
N LYS A 449 16.85 -1.48 -6.31
CA LYS A 449 17.42 -2.82 -6.02
C LYS A 449 18.76 -3.14 -6.68
N MET A 450 19.34 -2.26 -7.51
CA MET A 450 20.56 -2.58 -8.27
C MET A 450 21.57 -1.44 -8.39
N THR A 451 21.22 -0.21 -8.00
CA THR A 451 22.04 0.98 -8.27
C THR A 451 22.64 1.56 -7.00
N CYS A 452 23.95 1.82 -7.05
CA CYS A 452 24.76 2.14 -5.88
C CYS A 452 24.41 3.52 -5.30
N ASP A 453 23.99 4.47 -6.15
CA ASP A 453 23.74 5.88 -5.77
C ASP A 453 22.26 6.23 -5.58
N SER A 454 21.37 5.23 -5.51
CA SER A 454 19.94 5.49 -5.30
C SER A 454 19.65 5.81 -3.84
N SER A 455 18.98 6.93 -3.59
CA SER A 455 18.47 7.30 -2.26
C SER A 455 17.40 6.34 -1.71
N PHE A 456 16.92 5.38 -2.51
CA PHE A 456 16.00 4.31 -2.10
C PHE A 456 16.71 2.98 -1.84
N ASN A 457 18.01 2.88 -2.14
CA ASN A 457 18.79 1.67 -1.96
C ASN A 457 19.32 1.56 -0.52
N ASN A 458 18.40 1.35 0.42
CA ASN A 458 18.77 1.13 1.83
C ASN A 458 19.58 -0.16 2.05
N GLN A 459 19.61 -1.06 1.07
CA GLN A 459 20.35 -2.33 1.10
C GLN A 459 21.77 -2.19 0.53
N HIS A 460 22.16 -1.01 0.05
CA HIS A 460 23.48 -0.75 -0.55
C HIS A 460 23.83 -1.74 -1.69
N ILE A 461 22.82 -2.21 -2.43
CA ILE A 461 23.01 -3.14 -3.54
C ILE A 461 23.69 -2.42 -4.70
N CYS A 462 24.83 -2.94 -5.13
CA CYS A 462 25.60 -2.41 -6.26
C CYS A 462 25.94 -3.57 -7.19
N ILE A 463 25.29 -3.62 -8.35
CA ILE A 463 25.50 -4.68 -9.35
C ILE A 463 26.10 -4.06 -10.61
N ASP A 464 27.34 -4.43 -10.90
CA ASP A 464 28.11 -3.86 -12.00
C ASP A 464 27.44 -4.04 -13.36
N GLY A 465 27.58 -3.02 -14.21
CA GLY A 465 27.07 -3.03 -15.59
C GLY A 465 25.55 -2.90 -15.73
N THR A 466 24.81 -2.67 -14.65
CA THR A 466 23.34 -2.52 -14.70
C THR A 466 22.87 -1.13 -15.09
N MET A 467 23.64 -0.08 -14.78
CA MET A 467 23.24 1.31 -15.04
C MET A 467 22.93 1.60 -16.53
N PRO A 468 23.79 1.23 -17.50
CA PRO A 468 23.48 1.44 -18.92
C PRO A 468 22.22 0.70 -19.38
N LEU A 469 21.96 -0.48 -18.81
CA LEU A 469 20.76 -1.27 -19.10
C LEU A 469 19.51 -0.58 -18.54
N LEU A 470 19.59 0.00 -17.34
CA LEU A 470 18.47 0.74 -16.74
C LEU A 470 18.15 2.03 -17.48
N GLU A 471 19.17 2.74 -17.95
CA GLU A 471 19.00 3.93 -18.80
C GLU A 471 18.32 3.57 -20.12
N LYS A 472 18.75 2.48 -20.76
CA LYS A 472 18.11 1.97 -21.98
C LYS A 472 16.67 1.52 -21.72
N LEU A 473 16.41 0.85 -20.60
CA LEU A 473 15.06 0.39 -20.21
C LEU A 473 14.09 1.57 -20.13
N GLY A 474 14.49 2.67 -19.49
CA GLY A 474 13.67 3.87 -19.38
C GLY A 474 13.38 4.59 -20.70
N GLN A 475 14.10 4.28 -21.77
CA GLN A 475 13.92 4.89 -23.10
C GLN A 475 12.99 4.07 -24.01
N ILE A 476 12.64 2.83 -23.65
CA ILE A 476 11.79 1.97 -24.47
C ILE A 476 10.32 2.30 -24.13
N PRO A 477 9.54 2.86 -25.07
CA PRO A 477 8.18 3.32 -24.77
C PRO A 477 7.19 2.15 -24.62
N ASN A 478 7.40 1.07 -25.37
CA ASN A 478 6.51 -0.09 -25.38
C ASN A 478 6.93 -1.10 -24.30
N PRO A 479 6.05 -1.41 -23.32
CA PRO A 479 6.32 -2.37 -22.26
C PRO A 479 6.75 -3.75 -22.77
N LYS A 480 6.19 -4.23 -23.89
CA LYS A 480 6.54 -5.54 -24.45
C LYS A 480 8.00 -5.58 -24.93
N ASP A 481 8.49 -4.47 -25.44
CA ASP A 481 9.87 -4.34 -25.92
C ASP A 481 10.86 -4.16 -24.75
N GLN A 482 10.37 -3.86 -23.54
CA GLN A 482 11.18 -3.79 -22.32
C GLN A 482 11.55 -5.17 -21.77
N GLN A 483 10.72 -6.20 -21.98
CA GLN A 483 10.85 -7.49 -21.30
C GLN A 483 12.22 -8.17 -21.46
N PRO A 484 12.85 -8.23 -22.65
CA PRO A 484 14.17 -8.86 -22.78
C PRO A 484 15.25 -8.20 -21.92
N LEU A 485 15.18 -6.88 -21.75
CA LEU A 485 16.11 -6.11 -20.92
C LEU A 485 15.80 -6.27 -19.43
N ILE A 486 14.51 -6.36 -19.08
CA ILE A 486 14.07 -6.71 -17.72
C ILE A 486 14.53 -8.12 -17.34
N ASP A 487 14.46 -9.08 -18.25
CA ASP A 487 14.92 -10.46 -18.03
C ASP A 487 16.44 -10.50 -17.77
N GLU A 488 17.23 -9.75 -18.55
CA GLU A 488 18.68 -9.63 -18.33
C GLU A 488 19.01 -9.02 -16.96
N LEU A 489 18.33 -7.93 -16.59
CA LEU A 489 18.48 -7.29 -15.29
C LEU A 489 18.02 -8.21 -14.15
N THR A 490 16.93 -8.95 -14.35
CA THR A 490 16.43 -9.94 -13.38
C THR A 490 17.45 -11.03 -13.15
N GLN A 491 18.05 -11.58 -14.21
CA GLN A 491 19.08 -12.61 -14.08
C GLN A 491 20.28 -12.09 -13.28
N LYS A 492 20.77 -10.88 -13.59
CA LYS A 492 21.85 -10.24 -12.82
C LYS A 492 21.51 -10.07 -11.35
N TRP A 493 20.26 -9.69 -11.04
CA TRP A 493 19.78 -9.56 -9.66
C TRP A 493 19.78 -10.92 -8.94
N VAL A 494 19.22 -11.94 -9.59
CA VAL A 494 19.14 -13.31 -9.08
C VAL A 494 20.54 -13.85 -8.81
N ASP A 495 21.47 -13.71 -9.75
CA ASP A 495 22.84 -14.21 -9.61
C ASP A 495 23.59 -13.58 -8.42
N ASN A 496 23.28 -12.32 -8.08
CA ASN A 496 23.92 -11.61 -6.98
C ASN A 496 23.34 -11.93 -5.60
N SER A 497 22.17 -12.60 -5.55
CA SER A 497 21.44 -12.97 -4.33
C SER A 497 21.35 -11.82 -3.32
N SER A 498 20.99 -10.63 -3.78
CA SER A 498 21.08 -9.40 -2.98
C SER A 498 20.08 -9.31 -1.83
N THR A 499 18.96 -10.03 -1.92
CA THR A 499 17.90 -10.04 -0.91
C THR A 499 17.35 -11.45 -0.76
N VAL A 500 17.00 -11.84 0.47
CA VAL A 500 16.26 -13.08 0.71
C VAL A 500 14.76 -12.78 0.62
N VAL A 501 14.13 -13.25 -0.45
CA VAL A 501 12.67 -13.18 -0.60
C VAL A 501 12.05 -14.41 0.05
N LEU A 502 11.11 -14.20 0.99
CA LEU A 502 10.47 -15.27 1.75
C LEU A 502 9.14 -15.66 1.11
N TYR A 503 8.25 -14.70 0.91
CA TYR A 503 6.97 -14.89 0.24
C TYR A 503 6.37 -13.54 -0.11
N ARG A 504 5.41 -13.50 -1.01
CA ARG A 504 4.43 -12.40 -1.02
C ARG A 504 3.22 -12.80 -0.19
N ALA A 505 2.74 -11.90 0.64
CA ALA A 505 1.49 -12.13 1.35
C ALA A 505 0.32 -12.11 0.35
N ARG A 506 -0.79 -12.76 0.71
CA ARG A 506 -2.08 -12.50 0.09
C ARG A 506 -2.83 -11.50 0.96
N PHE A 507 -3.41 -10.47 0.34
CA PHE A 507 -4.45 -9.69 0.98
C PHE A 507 -5.60 -10.61 1.36
N THR A 508 -6.20 -10.37 2.52
CA THR A 508 -7.35 -11.12 3.01
C THR A 508 -8.43 -10.16 3.51
N ALA A 509 -9.68 -10.50 3.21
CA ALA A 509 -10.86 -9.87 3.77
C ALA A 509 -11.82 -10.96 4.25
N VAL A 510 -12.27 -10.85 5.50
CA VAL A 510 -13.36 -11.69 6.00
C VAL A 510 -14.66 -10.97 5.70
N LEU A 511 -15.50 -11.60 4.89
CA LEU A 511 -16.79 -11.07 4.46
C LEU A 511 -17.90 -11.77 5.23
N ASN A 512 -18.93 -11.02 5.61
CA ASN A 512 -20.20 -11.62 5.99
C ASN A 512 -20.74 -12.44 4.80
N LYS A 513 -21.34 -13.60 5.07
CA LYS A 513 -21.94 -14.45 4.03
C LYS A 513 -22.93 -13.72 3.11
N ASP A 514 -23.57 -12.65 3.57
CA ASP A 514 -24.55 -11.89 2.81
C ASP A 514 -23.90 -10.93 1.81
N VAL A 515 -22.59 -10.63 1.93
CA VAL A 515 -21.87 -9.82 0.93
C VAL A 515 -21.81 -10.56 -0.40
N ASN A 516 -22.39 -9.93 -1.44
CA ASN A 516 -22.46 -10.44 -2.81
C ASN A 516 -21.53 -9.66 -3.78
N HIS A 517 -21.11 -8.45 -3.41
CA HIS A 517 -20.23 -7.60 -4.19
C HIS A 517 -18.98 -7.24 -3.37
N PHE A 518 -17.83 -7.80 -3.75
CA PHE A 518 -16.54 -7.43 -3.19
C PHE A 518 -15.47 -7.42 -4.30
N LYS A 519 -14.75 -6.31 -4.41
CA LYS A 519 -13.71 -6.11 -5.42
C LYS A 519 -12.46 -5.58 -4.77
N TYR A 520 -11.37 -6.33 -4.86
CA TYR A 520 -10.10 -5.86 -4.34
C TYR A 520 -9.46 -4.85 -5.29
N SER A 521 -8.95 -3.79 -4.70
CA SER A 521 -8.05 -2.84 -5.36
C SER A 521 -6.96 -2.52 -4.35
N SER A 522 -5.73 -2.28 -4.82
CA SER A 522 -4.64 -1.81 -3.97
C SER A 522 -4.94 -0.49 -3.26
N SER A 523 -5.97 0.25 -3.71
CA SER A 523 -6.49 1.48 -3.10
C SER A 523 -7.78 1.27 -2.28
N LEU A 524 -8.21 0.02 -2.05
CA LEU A 524 -9.43 -0.38 -1.31
C LEU A 524 -10.66 0.52 -1.59
N ARG A 525 -11.10 0.54 -2.85
CA ARG A 525 -12.28 1.32 -3.28
C ARG A 525 -13.57 0.66 -2.82
N VAL A 526 -14.23 1.22 -1.80
CA VAL A 526 -15.47 0.67 -1.21
C VAL A 526 -16.72 0.99 -2.04
N SER A 527 -16.59 1.74 -3.14
CA SER A 527 -17.72 2.11 -4.01
C SER A 527 -18.31 0.94 -4.77
N GLU A 528 -17.55 -0.14 -4.92
CA GLU A 528 -17.95 -1.36 -5.62
C GLU A 528 -18.28 -2.51 -4.63
N TRP A 529 -18.39 -2.22 -3.33
CA TRP A 529 -18.72 -3.21 -2.30
C TRP A 529 -20.18 -3.06 -1.88
N GLY A 530 -20.85 -4.18 -1.62
CA GLY A 530 -22.27 -4.19 -1.24
C GLY A 530 -22.81 -5.58 -0.87
N SER A 531 -23.99 -5.58 -0.27
CA SER A 531 -24.70 -6.78 0.21
C SER A 531 -25.74 -7.32 -0.77
#